data_AF-A0A5Q5BT78-F1
#
_entry.id   AF-A0A5Q5BT78-F1
#
_cell.length_a   1.000
_cell.length_b   1.000
_cell.length_c   1.000
_cell.angle_alpha   90.00
_cell.angle_beta   90.00
_cell.angle_gamma   90.00
#
_symmetry.space_group_name_H-M   'P 1'
#
loop_
_entity.id
_entity.type
_entity.pdbx_description
1 polymer ?
#
loop_
_entity_poly.entity_id
_entity_poly.type
_entity_poly.pdbx_seq_one_letter_code
_entity_poly.pdbx_strand_id
1 'polypeptide(L)'
;MSVGLAGTLPAAVYDQEDDIDEAPYLWSDLLARRNALSLRVEDLVPVLRVDLRKYRSRETGALEVSAELVDELIAMEEFIAADVARMLDTAPAEGTVRLEATVDQMAFEDAYPDARTLRDLVPYPMSLQHVAVGRVAAELSRRGRDVEVYRAEQRGDLTVRRLAVGLLKEETARLLGIDPKRYAKFERSTSAPPAGLIAELQAIDDFIVSSAGQLDVTDVDGVNVVVMIDDQAAFEAAYPQARTTRDGQVYPRRVHRVAAARRAHELEAAGGSARIAVADR
;
A
#
# COMPACT_ATOMS: atom_id res chain seq x y z
N MET A 1 -25.58 -4.91 62.32
CA MET A 1 -24.80 -3.89 61.60
C MET A 1 -23.72 -4.60 60.80
N SER A 2 -24.09 -5.18 59.65
CA SER A 2 -23.16 -5.90 58.77
C SER A 2 -22.75 -5.01 57.61
N VAL A 3 -21.45 -4.88 57.42
CA VAL A 3 -20.82 -4.17 56.31
C VAL A 3 -21.03 -5.01 55.04
N GLY A 4 -21.77 -4.48 54.07
CA GLY A 4 -22.01 -5.11 52.77
C GLY A 4 -20.79 -4.97 51.87
N LEU A 5 -20.22 -6.09 51.45
CA LEU A 5 -19.12 -6.19 50.52
C LEU A 5 -19.53 -5.72 49.12
N ALA A 6 -18.65 -4.92 48.51
CA ALA A 6 -18.75 -4.45 47.13
C ALA A 6 -18.83 -5.62 46.15
N GLY A 7 -19.89 -5.63 45.34
CA GLY A 7 -20.06 -6.56 44.24
C GLY A 7 -19.07 -6.28 43.12
N THR A 8 -18.32 -7.32 42.75
CA THR A 8 -17.55 -7.47 41.51
C THR A 8 -18.41 -7.15 40.29
N LEU A 9 -17.98 -6.18 39.48
CA LEU A 9 -18.54 -5.91 38.15
C LEU A 9 -18.17 -7.07 37.20
N PRO A 10 -19.13 -7.67 36.47
CA PRO A 10 -18.83 -8.68 35.47
C PRO A 10 -18.16 -8.09 34.23
N ALA A 11 -17.44 -8.95 33.53
CA ALA A 11 -16.74 -8.73 32.27
C ALA A 11 -17.56 -7.93 31.25
N ALA A 12 -16.86 -7.11 30.48
CA ALA A 12 -17.36 -6.33 29.35
C ALA A 12 -18.37 -7.13 28.52
N VAL A 13 -19.62 -6.73 28.63
CA VAL A 13 -20.65 -7.05 27.65
C VAL A 13 -20.26 -6.22 26.42
N TYR A 14 -19.78 -6.89 25.38
CA TYR A 14 -19.73 -6.29 24.06
C TYR A 14 -21.18 -6.03 23.67
N ASP A 15 -21.60 -4.77 23.72
CA ASP A 15 -22.77 -4.34 22.99
C ASP A 15 -22.46 -4.60 21.51
N GLN A 16 -23.08 -5.66 20.98
CA GLN A 16 -23.18 -5.94 19.56
C GLN A 16 -24.08 -4.84 18.99
N GLU A 17 -23.50 -3.66 18.76
CA GLU A 17 -24.16 -2.54 18.10
C GLU A 17 -24.41 -2.95 16.63
N ASP A 18 -25.70 -3.05 16.30
CA ASP A 18 -26.35 -3.11 14.99
C ASP A 18 -25.59 -3.81 13.84
N ASP A 19 -26.10 -4.99 13.45
CA ASP A 19 -25.95 -5.58 12.11
C ASP A 19 -26.44 -4.56 11.06
N ILE A 20 -25.58 -3.63 10.68
CA ILE A 20 -25.65 -3.05 9.34
C ILE A 20 -25.11 -4.17 8.43
N ASP A 21 -25.95 -4.69 7.54
CA ASP A 21 -25.59 -5.61 6.46
C ASP A 21 -24.62 -4.91 5.48
N GLU A 22 -23.43 -4.53 5.96
CA GLU A 22 -22.38 -4.03 5.09
C GLU A 22 -21.90 -5.19 4.23
N ALA A 23 -21.76 -4.94 2.92
CA ALA A 23 -21.20 -5.91 2.00
C ALA A 23 -19.88 -6.48 2.57
N PRO A 24 -19.71 -7.81 2.62
CA PRO A 24 -18.52 -8.40 3.22
C PRO A 24 -17.29 -8.08 2.39
N TYR A 25 -16.14 -7.98 3.05
CA TYR A 25 -14.86 -7.91 2.34
C TYR A 25 -14.57 -9.22 1.60
N LEU A 26 -13.95 -9.09 0.43
CA LEU A 26 -13.59 -10.19 -0.44
C LEU A 26 -12.07 -10.44 -0.46
N TRP A 27 -11.67 -11.56 -1.05
CA TRP A 27 -10.26 -11.88 -1.26
C TRP A 27 -9.51 -10.80 -2.07
N SER A 28 -10.25 -10.10 -2.94
CA SER A 28 -9.77 -8.99 -3.75
C SER A 28 -9.42 -7.75 -2.93
N ASP A 29 -10.18 -7.44 -1.88
CA ASP A 29 -9.83 -6.37 -0.93
C ASP A 29 -8.47 -6.64 -0.29
N LEU A 30 -8.34 -7.83 0.31
CA LEU A 30 -7.13 -8.24 1.01
C LEU A 30 -5.90 -8.20 0.09
N LEU A 31 -6.05 -8.76 -1.13
CA LEU A 31 -4.97 -8.85 -2.09
C LEU A 31 -4.56 -7.48 -2.65
N ALA A 32 -5.53 -6.64 -3.00
CA ALA A 32 -5.26 -5.32 -3.58
C ALA A 32 -4.58 -4.40 -2.57
N ARG A 33 -5.12 -4.31 -1.35
CA ARG A 33 -4.56 -3.48 -0.28
C ARG A 33 -3.17 -3.93 0.12
N ARG A 34 -2.92 -5.23 0.30
CA ARG A 34 -1.56 -5.73 0.58
C ARG A 34 -0.57 -5.32 -0.53
N ASN A 35 -0.98 -5.37 -1.79
CA ASN A 35 -0.13 -4.95 -2.90
C ASN A 35 0.14 -3.43 -2.88
N ALA A 36 -0.83 -2.60 -2.50
CA ALA A 36 -0.66 -1.16 -2.35
C ALA A 36 0.25 -0.74 -1.18
N LEU A 37 0.33 -1.59 -0.15
CA LEU A 37 1.30 -1.51 0.94
C LEU A 37 2.68 -2.10 0.55
N SER A 38 2.80 -2.69 -0.65
CA SER A 38 3.99 -3.39 -1.13
C SER A 38 4.52 -4.49 -0.18
N LEU A 39 3.63 -5.09 0.61
CA LEU A 39 4.00 -6.12 1.56
C LEU A 39 3.99 -7.49 0.90
N ARG A 40 5.01 -8.31 1.17
CA ARG A 40 4.93 -9.74 0.91
C ARG A 40 4.08 -10.38 1.99
N VAL A 41 3.43 -11.50 1.67
CA VAL A 41 2.62 -12.23 2.64
C VAL A 41 3.48 -12.61 3.85
N GLU A 42 4.71 -13.04 3.60
CA GLU A 42 5.68 -13.46 4.62
C GLU A 42 6.10 -12.34 5.56
N ASP A 43 6.03 -11.09 5.10
CA ASP A 43 6.35 -9.91 5.92
C ASP A 43 5.11 -9.44 6.72
N LEU A 44 3.91 -9.67 6.19
CA LEU A 44 2.65 -9.24 6.81
C LEU A 44 2.13 -10.20 7.87
N VAL A 45 2.17 -11.52 7.62
CA VAL A 45 1.58 -12.51 8.54
C VAL A 45 2.17 -12.51 9.96
N PRO A 46 3.47 -12.22 10.19
CA PRO A 46 4.01 -12.07 11.55
C PRO A 46 3.43 -10.86 12.28
N VAL A 47 3.13 -9.78 11.55
CA VAL A 47 2.55 -8.55 12.08
C VAL A 47 1.10 -8.80 12.48
N LEU A 48 0.32 -9.44 11.59
CA LEU A 48 -1.09 -9.77 11.84
C LEU A 48 -1.29 -10.96 12.80
N ARG A 49 -0.23 -11.69 13.15
CA ARG A 49 -0.26 -12.95 13.93
C ARG A 49 -1.23 -13.99 13.34
N VAL A 50 -1.24 -14.11 12.01
CA VAL A 50 -2.07 -15.09 11.29
C VAL A 50 -1.21 -16.21 10.72
N ASP A 51 -1.77 -17.41 10.62
CA ASP A 51 -1.12 -18.51 9.93
C ASP A 51 -0.95 -18.21 8.42
N LEU A 52 0.25 -18.46 7.90
CA LEU A 52 0.62 -18.19 6.50
C LEU A 52 -0.30 -18.92 5.51
N ARG A 53 -0.66 -20.18 5.78
CA ARG A 53 -1.50 -20.96 4.86
C ARG A 53 -2.94 -20.45 4.88
N LYS A 54 -3.47 -20.10 6.05
CA LYS A 54 -4.79 -19.49 6.18
C LYS A 54 -4.86 -18.14 5.45
N TYR A 55 -3.86 -17.28 5.64
CA TYR A 55 -3.80 -15.99 4.95
C TYR A 55 -3.77 -16.16 3.42
N ARG A 56 -2.90 -17.04 2.91
CA ARG A 56 -2.86 -17.33 1.46
C ARG A 56 -4.17 -17.89 0.92
N SER A 57 -4.86 -18.74 1.68
CA SER A 57 -6.15 -19.30 1.27
C SER A 57 -7.20 -18.19 1.14
N ARG A 58 -7.19 -17.21 2.04
CA ARG A 58 -8.05 -16.02 1.97
C ARG A 58 -7.79 -15.17 0.75
N GLU A 59 -6.53 -14.88 0.41
CA GLU A 59 -6.18 -14.12 -0.81
C GLU A 59 -6.52 -14.84 -2.13
N THR A 60 -6.99 -16.08 -2.07
CA THR A 60 -7.47 -16.84 -3.24
C THR A 60 -8.98 -17.08 -3.26
N GLY A 61 -9.70 -16.57 -2.25
CA GLY A 61 -11.13 -16.85 -2.07
C GLY A 61 -11.45 -18.25 -1.57
N ALA A 62 -10.43 -19.07 -1.24
CA ALA A 62 -10.62 -20.43 -0.71
C ALA A 62 -11.05 -20.43 0.78
N LEU A 63 -10.83 -19.31 1.48
CA LEU A 63 -11.37 -19.06 2.82
C LEU A 63 -11.97 -17.66 2.86
N GLU A 64 -12.98 -17.50 3.70
CA GLU A 64 -13.59 -16.20 3.99
C GLU A 64 -12.59 -15.22 4.60
N VAL A 65 -12.68 -13.96 4.17
CA VAL A 65 -11.88 -12.84 4.66
C VAL A 65 -12.59 -12.24 5.86
N SER A 66 -11.92 -12.15 7.01
CA SER A 66 -12.51 -11.46 8.16
C SER A 66 -12.28 -9.95 8.04
N ALA A 67 -13.26 -9.16 8.47
CA ALA A 67 -13.18 -7.70 8.48
C ALA A 67 -11.93 -7.19 9.20
N GLU A 68 -11.61 -7.76 10.38
CA GLU A 68 -10.40 -7.41 11.15
C GLU A 68 -9.10 -7.40 10.33
N LEU A 69 -8.96 -8.29 9.33
CA LEU A 69 -7.75 -8.33 8.51
C LEU A 69 -7.69 -7.18 7.52
N VAL A 70 -8.84 -6.79 6.96
CA VAL A 70 -8.91 -5.72 5.97
C VAL A 70 -8.86 -4.37 6.67
N ASP A 71 -9.55 -4.22 7.80
CA ASP A 71 -9.51 -3.00 8.63
C ASP A 71 -8.08 -2.69 9.08
N GLU A 72 -7.28 -3.71 9.39
CA GLU A 72 -5.86 -3.54 9.71
C GLU A 72 -5.03 -3.08 8.50
N LEU A 73 -5.35 -3.53 7.28
CA LEU A 73 -4.70 -2.99 6.07
C LEU A 73 -5.16 -1.56 5.77
N ILE A 74 -6.42 -1.21 6.03
CA ILE A 74 -6.95 0.15 5.91
C ILE A 74 -6.19 1.07 6.89
N ALA A 75 -6.02 0.66 8.14
CA ALA A 75 -5.25 1.41 9.13
C ALA A 75 -3.78 1.62 8.72
N MET A 76 -3.16 0.63 8.08
CA MET A 76 -1.81 0.78 7.49
C MET A 76 -1.79 1.76 6.29
N GLU A 77 -2.86 1.79 5.48
CA GLU A 77 -3.03 2.75 4.39
C GLU A 77 -3.23 4.18 4.92
N GLU A 78 -4.03 4.35 5.98
CA GLU A 78 -4.23 5.62 6.69
C GLU A 78 -2.92 6.15 7.28
N PHE A 79 -2.10 5.28 7.90
CA PHE A 79 -0.77 5.65 8.36
C PHE A 79 0.08 6.23 7.22
N ILE A 80 0.10 5.55 6.06
CA ILE A 80 0.82 6.03 4.88
C ILE A 80 0.26 7.37 4.41
N ALA A 81 -1.06 7.52 4.33
CA ALA A 81 -1.69 8.75 3.87
C ALA A 81 -1.38 9.94 4.77
N ALA A 82 -1.45 9.75 6.09
CA ALA A 82 -1.09 10.76 7.07
C ALA A 82 0.39 11.16 6.96
N ASP A 83 1.29 10.18 6.80
CA ASP A 83 2.72 10.45 6.68
C ASP A 83 3.06 11.15 5.34
N VAL A 84 2.38 10.79 4.25
CA VAL A 84 2.46 11.48 2.95
C VAL A 84 2.04 12.94 3.08
N ALA A 85 0.87 13.21 3.67
CA ALA A 85 0.36 14.57 3.84
C ALA A 85 1.34 15.43 4.65
N ARG A 86 1.80 14.91 5.80
CA ARG A 86 2.81 15.56 6.65
C ARG A 86 4.10 15.90 5.90
N MET A 87 4.62 14.97 5.10
CA MET A 87 5.85 15.19 4.32
C MET A 87 5.65 16.21 3.18
N LEU A 88 4.48 16.21 2.53
CA LEU A 88 4.16 17.20 1.49
C LEU A 88 4.02 18.62 2.08
N ASP A 89 3.36 18.75 3.23
CA ASP A 89 3.15 20.05 3.89
C ASP A 89 4.44 20.67 4.42
N THR A 90 5.43 19.84 4.77
CA THR A 90 6.73 20.28 5.29
C THR A 90 7.81 20.38 4.21
N ALA A 91 7.51 20.01 2.96
CA ALA A 91 8.47 20.09 1.87
C ALA A 91 8.85 21.55 1.59
N PRO A 92 10.16 21.88 1.45
CA PRO A 92 10.57 23.24 1.17
C PRO A 92 9.96 23.74 -0.15
N ALA A 93 9.57 25.00 -0.21
CA ALA A 93 8.93 25.58 -1.41
C ALA A 93 9.90 25.75 -2.60
N GLU A 94 11.20 25.92 -2.32
CA GLU A 94 12.24 26.16 -3.32
C GLU A 94 13.38 25.15 -3.18
N GLY A 95 14.14 24.97 -4.26
CA GLY A 95 15.28 24.06 -4.32
C GLY A 95 14.91 22.57 -4.37
N THR A 96 15.95 21.74 -4.32
CA THR A 96 15.85 20.28 -4.28
C THR A 96 15.25 19.82 -2.96
N VAL A 97 14.18 19.03 -3.03
CA VAL A 97 13.56 18.42 -1.86
C VAL A 97 14.31 17.16 -1.49
N ARG A 98 14.87 17.15 -0.27
CA ARG A 98 15.52 15.97 0.31
C ARG A 98 14.53 15.23 1.21
N LEU A 99 14.28 13.96 0.90
CA LEU A 99 13.44 13.07 1.72
C LEU A 99 14.31 12.02 2.39
N GLU A 100 13.98 11.68 3.64
CA GLU A 100 14.69 10.67 4.43
C GLU A 100 13.80 9.44 4.65
N ALA A 101 14.28 8.29 4.18
CA ALA A 101 13.70 6.99 4.45
C ALA A 101 14.40 6.34 5.65
N THR A 102 13.64 5.70 6.53
CA THR A 102 14.18 5.03 7.71
C THR A 102 15.15 3.91 7.32
N VAL A 103 16.20 3.74 8.11
CA VAL A 103 17.33 2.86 7.76
C VAL A 103 17.09 1.40 8.11
N ASP A 104 16.40 1.17 9.22
CA ASP A 104 16.04 -0.12 9.80
C ASP A 104 14.75 0.00 10.63
N GLN A 105 14.30 -1.14 11.16
CA GLN A 105 13.06 -1.26 11.92
C GLN A 105 13.12 -0.50 13.26
N MET A 106 14.28 -0.47 13.92
CA MET A 106 14.43 0.22 15.22
C MET A 106 14.29 1.74 15.04
N ALA A 107 14.96 2.31 14.05
CA ALA A 107 14.82 3.72 13.72
C ALA A 107 13.39 4.11 13.30
N PHE A 108 12.65 3.18 12.67
CA PHE A 108 11.24 3.39 12.36
C PHE A 108 10.38 3.40 13.63
N GLU A 109 10.56 2.43 14.54
CA GLU A 109 9.80 2.36 15.80
C GLU A 109 10.07 3.56 16.71
N ASP A 110 11.31 4.07 16.73
CA ASP A 110 11.67 5.27 17.47
C ASP A 110 10.98 6.53 16.90
N ALA A 111 10.86 6.61 15.57
CA ALA A 111 10.26 7.75 14.89
C ALA A 111 8.72 7.70 14.86
N TYR A 112 8.13 6.51 14.86
CA TYR A 112 6.70 6.26 14.77
C TYR A 112 6.25 5.26 15.85
N PRO A 113 6.32 5.64 17.14
CA PRO A 113 6.00 4.73 18.25
C PRO A 113 4.56 4.20 18.21
N ASP A 114 3.65 4.95 17.59
CA ASP A 114 2.23 4.63 17.48
C ASP A 114 1.88 3.85 16.19
N ALA A 115 2.83 3.64 15.28
CA ALA A 115 2.62 2.85 14.06
C ALA A 115 2.61 1.35 14.39
N ARG A 116 1.48 0.88 14.92
CA ARG A 116 1.28 -0.47 15.45
C ARG A 116 -0.10 -1.00 15.08
N THR A 117 -0.19 -2.32 14.97
CA THR A 117 -1.47 -3.02 14.77
C THR A 117 -2.47 -2.70 15.86
N LEU A 118 -3.74 -2.59 15.48
CA LEU A 118 -4.81 -2.16 16.37
C LEU A 118 -5.00 -3.13 17.53
N ARG A 119 -4.96 -4.44 17.24
CA ARG A 119 -5.27 -5.49 18.22
C ARG A 119 -4.07 -5.90 19.06
N ASP A 120 -2.96 -6.21 18.40
CA ASP A 120 -1.82 -6.89 19.02
C ASP A 120 -0.66 -5.93 19.37
N LEU A 121 -0.79 -4.64 19.01
CA LEU A 121 0.20 -3.58 19.20
C LEU A 121 1.60 -3.93 18.66
N VAL A 122 1.64 -4.84 17.68
CA VAL A 122 2.85 -5.22 16.95
C VAL A 122 3.23 -4.04 16.04
N PRO A 123 4.49 -3.56 16.08
CA PRO A 123 4.97 -2.53 15.18
C PRO A 123 4.70 -2.84 13.72
N TYR A 124 4.31 -1.82 12.97
CA TYR A 124 4.24 -1.92 11.52
C TYR A 124 5.62 -2.13 10.92
N PRO A 125 5.70 -2.80 9.75
CA PRO A 125 6.95 -2.87 9.01
C PRO A 125 7.43 -1.49 8.58
N MET A 126 8.72 -1.21 8.77
CA MET A 126 9.34 0.04 8.30
C MET A 126 9.13 0.32 6.81
N SER A 127 8.84 -0.71 6.00
CA SER A 127 8.55 -0.55 4.57
C SER A 127 7.31 0.29 4.30
N LEU A 128 6.38 0.44 5.26
CA LEU A 128 5.25 1.36 5.10
C LEU A 128 5.72 2.81 4.96
N GLN A 129 6.71 3.22 5.75
CA GLN A 129 7.32 4.55 5.61
C GLN A 129 8.04 4.69 4.26
N HIS A 130 8.67 3.63 3.75
CA HIS A 130 9.27 3.66 2.42
C HIS A 130 8.22 3.83 1.32
N VAL A 131 7.04 3.22 1.45
CA VAL A 131 5.91 3.46 0.55
C VAL A 131 5.47 4.93 0.62
N ALA A 132 5.31 5.48 1.82
CA ALA A 132 4.95 6.89 2.02
C ALA A 132 5.96 7.84 1.35
N VAL A 133 7.26 7.68 1.62
CA VAL A 133 8.33 8.49 1.02
C VAL A 133 8.31 8.38 -0.50
N GLY A 134 8.08 7.18 -1.05
CA GLY A 134 8.01 6.99 -2.50
C GLY A 134 6.81 7.69 -3.14
N ARG A 135 5.64 7.68 -2.46
CA ARG A 135 4.45 8.42 -2.91
C ARG A 135 4.68 9.93 -2.87
N VAL A 136 5.33 10.45 -1.83
CA VAL A 136 5.73 11.87 -1.75
C VAL A 136 6.71 12.23 -2.85
N ALA A 137 7.74 11.40 -3.09
CA ALA A 137 8.72 11.64 -4.13
C ALA A 137 8.06 11.70 -5.52
N ALA A 138 7.12 10.79 -5.80
CA ALA A 138 6.40 10.78 -7.06
C ALA A 138 5.48 12.01 -7.22
N GLU A 139 4.79 12.41 -6.15
CA GLU A 139 3.91 13.58 -6.16
C GLU A 139 4.68 14.89 -6.33
N LEU A 140 5.78 15.08 -5.61
CA LEU A 140 6.64 16.25 -5.77
C LEU A 140 7.25 16.30 -7.18
N SER A 141 7.62 15.15 -7.76
CA SER A 141 8.13 15.08 -9.14
C SER A 141 7.06 15.48 -10.16
N ARG A 142 5.80 15.04 -9.98
CA ARG A 142 4.66 15.51 -10.79
C ARG A 142 4.45 17.01 -10.71
N ARG A 143 4.71 17.63 -9.55
CA ARG A 143 4.69 19.08 -9.34
C ARG A 143 5.92 19.80 -9.93
N GLY A 144 6.78 19.09 -10.66
CA GLY A 144 7.98 19.63 -11.28
C GLY A 144 9.12 19.94 -10.29
N ARG A 145 9.12 19.31 -9.10
CA ARG A 145 10.18 19.49 -8.11
C ARG A 145 11.30 18.48 -8.30
N ASP A 146 12.54 18.92 -8.12
CA ASP A 146 13.68 18.03 -7.98
C ASP A 146 13.64 17.34 -6.62
N VAL A 147 13.71 16.01 -6.61
CA VAL A 147 13.63 15.21 -5.38
C VAL A 147 14.80 14.26 -5.29
N GLU A 148 15.41 14.21 -4.11
CA GLU A 148 16.40 13.20 -3.75
C GLU A 148 15.96 12.46 -2.49
N VAL A 149 16.04 11.14 -2.53
CA VAL A 149 15.70 10.30 -1.38
C VAL A 149 16.96 9.66 -0.83
N TYR A 150 17.13 9.75 0.49
CA TYR A 150 18.23 9.17 1.22
C TYR A 150 17.74 8.11 2.21
N ARG A 151 18.60 7.13 2.48
CA ARG A 151 18.47 6.17 3.58
C ARG A 151 19.84 6.09 4.25
N ALA A 152 20.04 6.96 5.23
CA ALA A 152 21.37 7.40 5.66
C ALA A 152 22.21 7.84 4.44
N GLU A 153 23.40 7.29 4.26
CA GLU A 153 24.30 7.67 3.15
C GLU A 153 23.91 7.07 1.79
N GLN A 154 22.94 6.13 1.76
CA GLN A 154 22.51 5.48 0.52
C GLN A 154 21.44 6.31 -0.21
N ARG A 155 21.45 6.25 -1.54
CA ARG A 155 20.38 6.80 -2.38
C ARG A 155 19.19 5.84 -2.37
N GLY A 156 18.14 6.25 -1.68
CA GLY A 156 16.92 5.48 -1.45
C GLY A 156 15.90 5.54 -2.59
N ASP A 157 16.14 6.37 -3.61
CA ASP A 157 15.13 6.76 -4.61
C ASP A 157 14.48 5.56 -5.30
N LEU A 158 15.28 4.58 -5.76
CA LEU A 158 14.75 3.39 -6.44
C LEU A 158 13.96 2.48 -5.50
N THR A 159 14.41 2.34 -4.25
CA THR A 159 13.75 1.46 -3.28
C THR A 159 12.36 2.00 -2.95
N VAL A 160 12.26 3.29 -2.59
CA VAL A 160 11.00 3.88 -2.16
C VAL A 160 10.01 4.00 -3.33
N ARG A 161 10.47 4.39 -4.52
CA ARG A 161 9.60 4.51 -5.70
C ARG A 161 9.06 3.15 -6.15
N ARG A 162 9.90 2.12 -6.12
CA ARG A 162 9.47 0.75 -6.42
C ARG A 162 8.40 0.28 -5.43
N LEU A 163 8.62 0.48 -4.13
CA LEU A 163 7.65 0.11 -3.10
C LEU A 163 6.36 0.92 -3.23
N ALA A 164 6.42 2.21 -3.56
CA ALA A 164 5.23 3.03 -3.76
C ALA A 164 4.30 2.51 -4.86
N VAL A 165 4.86 1.94 -5.94
CA VAL A 165 4.10 1.31 -7.02
C VAL A 165 3.79 -0.18 -6.78
N GLY A 166 4.02 -0.67 -5.56
CA GLY A 166 3.69 -2.03 -5.12
C GLY A 166 4.60 -3.13 -5.66
N LEU A 167 5.65 -2.81 -6.43
CA LEU A 167 6.44 -3.82 -7.13
C LEU A 167 7.47 -4.48 -6.22
N LEU A 168 7.63 -5.79 -6.40
CA LEU A 168 8.71 -6.53 -5.75
C LEU A 168 10.02 -6.38 -6.54
N LYS A 169 11.14 -6.57 -5.86
CA LYS A 169 12.48 -6.33 -6.43
C LYS A 169 12.75 -7.13 -7.71
N GLU A 170 12.48 -8.44 -7.70
CA GLU A 170 12.70 -9.30 -8.87
C GLU A 170 11.72 -9.02 -10.01
N GLU A 171 10.47 -8.70 -9.68
CA GLU A 171 9.45 -8.29 -10.65
C GLU A 171 9.87 -6.99 -11.35
N THR A 172 10.38 -6.03 -10.58
CA THR A 172 10.88 -4.74 -11.11
C THR A 172 12.10 -4.93 -11.98
N ALA A 173 13.07 -5.75 -11.56
CA ALA A 173 14.26 -6.04 -12.36
C ALA A 173 13.88 -6.66 -13.71
N ARG A 174 12.94 -7.62 -13.72
CA ARG A 174 12.40 -8.22 -14.95
C ARG A 174 11.67 -7.19 -15.82
N LEU A 175 10.76 -6.41 -15.23
CA LEU A 175 9.99 -5.38 -15.95
C LEU A 175 10.92 -4.35 -16.62
N LEU A 176 11.96 -3.91 -15.91
CA LEU A 176 12.91 -2.91 -16.41
C LEU A 176 14.01 -3.51 -17.30
N GLY A 177 14.03 -4.83 -17.53
CA GLY A 177 15.04 -5.50 -18.36
C GLY A 177 16.46 -5.44 -17.77
N ILE A 178 16.59 -5.47 -16.44
CA ILE A 178 17.86 -5.34 -15.71
C ILE A 178 18.15 -6.64 -14.96
N ASP A 179 19.41 -7.07 -15.00
CA ASP A 179 19.88 -8.16 -14.13
C ASP A 179 19.55 -7.87 -12.65
N PRO A 180 18.93 -8.81 -11.91
CA PRO A 180 18.53 -8.60 -10.52
C PRO A 180 19.67 -8.17 -9.58
N LYS A 181 20.90 -8.66 -9.79
CA LYS A 181 22.06 -8.26 -8.96
C LYS A 181 22.47 -6.83 -9.26
N ARG A 182 22.43 -6.44 -10.55
CA ARG A 182 22.68 -5.06 -10.97
C ARG A 182 21.64 -4.10 -10.41
N TYR A 183 20.36 -4.44 -10.49
CA TYR A 183 19.28 -3.64 -9.89
C TYR A 183 19.47 -3.48 -8.38
N ALA A 184 19.75 -4.59 -7.67
CA ALA A 184 20.03 -4.56 -6.24
C ALA A 184 21.31 -3.79 -5.86
N LYS A 185 22.25 -3.62 -6.79
CA LYS A 185 23.42 -2.74 -6.61
C LYS A 185 23.01 -1.27 -6.70
N PHE A 186 22.13 -0.91 -7.62
CA PHE A 186 21.62 0.46 -7.72
C PHE A 186 20.86 0.88 -6.46
N GLU A 187 19.96 0.03 -5.93
CA GLU A 187 19.21 0.32 -4.69
C GLU A 187 20.07 0.47 -3.42
N ARG A 188 21.33 0.01 -3.45
CA ARG A 188 22.26 0.09 -2.31
C ARG A 188 23.41 1.08 -2.55
N SER A 189 23.37 1.82 -3.66
CA SER A 189 24.43 2.76 -4.02
C SER A 189 24.32 4.05 -3.22
N THR A 190 25.46 4.71 -3.00
CA THR A 190 25.51 6.10 -2.53
C THR A 190 25.44 7.11 -3.69
N SER A 191 25.58 6.64 -4.93
CA SER A 191 25.48 7.46 -6.13
C SER A 191 24.04 7.55 -6.61
N ALA A 192 23.70 8.66 -7.26
CA ALA A 192 22.38 8.83 -7.86
C ALA A 192 22.06 7.67 -8.82
N PRO A 193 20.84 7.11 -8.77
CA PRO A 193 20.45 6.05 -9.67
C PRO A 193 20.31 6.57 -11.11
N PRO A 194 20.36 5.68 -12.12
CA PRO A 194 20.16 6.12 -13.50
C PRO A 194 18.79 6.79 -13.67
N ALA A 195 18.78 8.02 -14.19
CA ALA A 195 17.56 8.83 -14.32
C ALA A 195 16.44 8.13 -15.10
N GLY A 196 16.79 7.34 -16.12
CA GLY A 196 15.80 6.54 -16.87
C GLY A 196 15.02 5.55 -16.00
N LEU A 197 15.62 4.98 -14.95
CA LEU A 197 14.90 4.07 -14.05
C LEU A 197 13.95 4.81 -13.12
N ILE A 198 14.34 6.01 -12.69
CA ILE A 198 13.47 6.89 -11.92
C ILE A 198 12.27 7.31 -12.78
N ALA A 199 12.50 7.67 -14.03
CA ALA A 199 11.45 8.02 -14.98
C ALA A 199 10.48 6.85 -15.24
N GLU A 200 10.96 5.62 -15.38
CA GLU A 200 10.07 4.44 -15.54
C GLU A 200 9.22 4.19 -14.28
N LEU A 201 9.80 4.27 -13.09
CA LEU A 201 9.02 4.11 -11.84
C LEU A 201 8.03 5.27 -11.63
N GLN A 202 8.39 6.48 -12.06
CA GLN A 202 7.47 7.63 -12.08
C GLN A 202 6.30 7.38 -13.03
N ALA A 203 6.57 6.89 -14.25
CA ALA A 203 5.52 6.59 -15.24
C ALA A 203 4.54 5.52 -14.74
N ILE A 204 5.02 4.52 -13.99
CA ILE A 204 4.15 3.52 -13.35
C ILE A 204 3.27 4.18 -12.27
N ASP A 205 3.81 5.07 -11.43
CA ASP A 205 3.00 5.77 -10.42
C ASP A 205 1.97 6.71 -11.07
N ASP A 206 2.36 7.42 -12.14
CA ASP A 206 1.45 8.28 -12.91
C ASP A 206 0.31 7.46 -13.55
N PHE A 207 0.64 6.27 -14.08
CA PHE A 207 -0.36 5.32 -14.56
C PHE A 207 -1.30 4.86 -13.43
N ILE A 208 -0.78 4.55 -12.24
CA ILE A 208 -1.60 4.16 -11.09
C ILE A 208 -2.59 5.27 -10.72
N VAL A 209 -2.11 6.52 -10.60
CA VAL A 209 -2.96 7.68 -10.27
C VAL A 209 -4.02 7.89 -11.35
N SER A 210 -3.62 7.87 -12.63
CA SER A 210 -4.57 8.06 -13.74
C SER A 210 -5.60 6.93 -13.82
N SER A 211 -5.18 5.68 -13.63
CA SER A 211 -6.08 4.52 -13.74
C SER A 211 -7.02 4.42 -12.54
N ALA A 212 -6.55 4.73 -11.32
CA ALA A 212 -7.40 4.76 -10.12
C ALA A 212 -8.61 5.70 -10.30
N GLY A 213 -8.40 6.89 -10.86
CA GLY A 213 -9.47 7.84 -11.16
C GLY A 213 -10.41 7.44 -12.31
N GLN A 214 -10.10 6.36 -13.04
CA GLN A 214 -10.89 5.83 -14.16
C GLN A 214 -11.58 4.51 -13.83
N LEU A 215 -11.35 3.93 -12.65
CA LEU A 215 -11.97 2.67 -12.26
C LEU A 215 -13.48 2.86 -12.09
N ASP A 216 -14.24 1.89 -12.57
CA ASP A 216 -15.67 1.83 -12.35
C ASP A 216 -15.94 1.65 -10.85
N VAL A 217 -16.82 2.51 -10.32
CA VAL A 217 -17.31 2.46 -8.94
C VAL A 217 -18.81 2.31 -8.99
N THR A 218 -19.33 1.24 -8.41
CA THR A 218 -20.77 0.98 -8.30
C THR A 218 -21.21 1.14 -6.85
N ASP A 219 -22.31 1.84 -6.60
CA ASP A 219 -22.92 1.87 -5.27
C ASP A 219 -23.82 0.63 -5.10
N VAL A 220 -23.58 -0.13 -4.04
CA VAL A 220 -24.39 -1.28 -3.64
C VAL A 220 -24.75 -1.09 -2.18
N ASP A 221 -26.02 -0.75 -1.92
CA ASP A 221 -26.56 -0.52 -0.58
C ASP A 221 -25.72 0.48 0.25
N GLY A 222 -25.25 1.56 -0.39
CA GLY A 222 -24.42 2.59 0.25
C GLY A 222 -22.93 2.24 0.38
N VAL A 223 -22.50 1.11 -0.16
CA VAL A 223 -21.09 0.70 -0.23
C VAL A 223 -20.55 0.91 -1.65
N ASN A 224 -19.42 1.61 -1.76
CA ASN A 224 -18.76 1.83 -3.04
C ASN A 224 -17.94 0.61 -3.44
N VAL A 225 -18.33 -0.08 -4.50
CA VAL A 225 -17.61 -1.23 -5.04
C VAL A 225 -16.72 -0.79 -6.19
N VAL A 226 -15.40 -0.79 -5.96
CA VAL A 226 -14.37 -0.55 -6.97
C VAL A 226 -14.15 -1.84 -7.76
N VAL A 227 -14.34 -1.78 -9.07
CA VAL A 227 -14.18 -2.95 -9.95
C VAL A 227 -12.72 -3.08 -10.41
N MET A 228 -12.13 -4.24 -10.16
CA MET A 228 -10.75 -4.60 -10.48
C MET A 228 -10.69 -5.71 -11.54
N ILE A 229 -9.66 -5.66 -12.38
CA ILE A 229 -9.29 -6.75 -13.29
C ILE A 229 -8.20 -7.62 -12.67
N ASP A 230 -8.49 -8.92 -12.43
CA ASP A 230 -7.50 -9.86 -11.87
C ASP A 230 -6.83 -10.79 -12.90
N ASP A 231 -7.20 -10.69 -14.17
CA ASP A 231 -6.58 -11.44 -15.27
C ASP A 231 -5.57 -10.57 -16.03
N GLN A 232 -4.38 -11.12 -16.32
CA GLN A 232 -3.31 -10.36 -16.97
C GLN A 232 -3.65 -10.00 -18.42
N ALA A 233 -4.28 -10.89 -19.18
CA ALA A 233 -4.64 -10.63 -20.57
C ALA A 233 -5.79 -9.61 -20.67
N ALA A 234 -6.76 -9.68 -19.74
CA ALA A 234 -7.81 -8.68 -19.63
C ALA A 234 -7.24 -7.30 -19.26
N PHE A 235 -6.27 -7.25 -18.34
CA PHE A 235 -5.58 -6.00 -17.99
C PHE A 235 -4.85 -5.40 -19.20
N GLU A 236 -4.15 -6.23 -19.98
CA GLU A 236 -3.47 -5.82 -21.21
C GLU A 236 -4.42 -5.29 -22.28
N ALA A 237 -5.60 -5.88 -22.40
CA ALA A 237 -6.63 -5.44 -23.34
C ALA A 237 -7.27 -4.12 -22.90
N ALA A 238 -7.55 -3.97 -21.60
CA ALA A 238 -8.19 -2.77 -21.04
C ALA A 238 -7.23 -1.57 -20.99
N TYR A 239 -5.95 -1.80 -20.74
CA TYR A 239 -4.92 -0.76 -20.59
C TYR A 239 -3.74 -1.01 -21.53
N PRO A 240 -3.91 -0.86 -22.86
CA PRO A 240 -2.85 -1.07 -23.83
C PRO A 240 -1.62 -0.17 -23.61
N GLN A 241 -1.82 0.99 -22.96
CA GLN A 241 -0.79 1.95 -22.57
C GLN A 241 0.03 1.56 -21.33
N ALA A 242 -0.37 0.54 -20.57
CA ALA A 242 0.30 0.11 -19.34
C ALA A 242 1.62 -0.63 -19.65
N ARG A 243 2.61 0.10 -20.17
CA ARG A 243 3.86 -0.44 -20.69
C ARG A 243 5.04 0.47 -20.35
N THR A 244 6.22 -0.12 -20.22
CA THR A 244 7.48 0.64 -20.04
C THR A 244 7.69 1.56 -21.24
N THR A 245 8.19 2.77 -20.98
CA THR A 245 8.41 3.77 -22.04
C THR A 245 9.57 3.34 -22.95
N ARG A 246 10.60 2.72 -22.36
CA ARG A 246 11.83 2.33 -23.07
C ARG A 246 11.64 1.20 -24.08
N ASP A 247 10.91 0.15 -23.74
CA ASP A 247 10.86 -1.10 -24.52
C ASP A 247 9.48 -1.77 -24.58
N GLY A 248 8.43 -1.09 -24.13
CA GLY A 248 7.05 -1.54 -24.32
C GLY A 248 6.66 -2.79 -23.54
N GLN A 249 7.43 -3.17 -22.51
CA GLN A 249 7.13 -4.28 -21.63
C GLN A 249 5.88 -3.98 -20.82
N VAL A 250 4.92 -4.90 -20.82
CA VAL A 250 3.66 -4.73 -20.10
C VAL A 250 3.90 -4.66 -18.60
N TYR A 251 3.24 -3.72 -17.93
CA TYR A 251 3.17 -3.69 -16.48
C TYR A 251 2.50 -4.96 -15.95
N PRO A 252 2.97 -5.51 -14.82
CA PRO A 252 2.25 -6.60 -14.18
C PRO A 252 0.89 -6.09 -13.68
N ARG A 253 -0.17 -6.90 -13.77
CA ARG A 253 -1.51 -6.56 -13.26
C ARG A 253 -1.52 -6.11 -11.80
N ARG A 254 -0.49 -6.46 -11.02
CA ARG A 254 -0.28 -5.94 -9.67
C ARG A 254 -0.40 -4.41 -9.61
N VAL A 255 0.10 -3.69 -10.62
CA VAL A 255 0.00 -2.23 -10.72
C VAL A 255 -1.46 -1.77 -10.72
N HIS A 256 -2.34 -2.48 -11.43
CA HIS A 256 -3.78 -2.21 -11.42
C HIS A 256 -4.43 -2.52 -10.07
N ARG A 257 -3.99 -3.58 -9.39
CA ARG A 257 -4.45 -3.87 -8.01
C ARG A 257 -4.10 -2.73 -7.05
N VAL A 258 -2.93 -2.10 -7.21
CA VAL A 258 -2.55 -0.91 -6.44
C VAL A 258 -3.48 0.27 -6.76
N ALA A 259 -3.84 0.47 -8.03
CA ALA A 259 -4.80 1.50 -8.41
C ALA A 259 -6.18 1.28 -7.77
N ALA A 260 -6.67 0.04 -7.75
CA ALA A 260 -7.94 -0.31 -7.11
C ALA A 260 -7.93 -0.03 -5.60
N ALA A 261 -6.87 -0.42 -4.90
CA ALA A 261 -6.72 -0.12 -3.48
C ALA A 261 -6.60 1.38 -3.18
N ARG A 262 -5.82 2.13 -3.97
CA ARG A 262 -5.75 3.59 -3.82
C ARG A 262 -7.11 4.25 -4.04
N ARG A 263 -7.89 3.76 -5.01
CA ARG A 263 -9.24 4.27 -5.27
C ARG A 263 -10.21 3.95 -4.12
N ALA A 264 -10.17 2.73 -3.58
CA ALA A 264 -10.97 2.37 -2.41
C ALA A 264 -10.64 3.25 -1.21
N HIS A 265 -9.36 3.46 -0.93
CA HIS A 265 -8.90 4.32 0.15
C HIS A 265 -9.32 5.80 -0.03
N GLU A 266 -9.31 6.33 -1.26
CA GLU A 266 -9.82 7.69 -1.53
C GLU A 266 -11.30 7.84 -1.19
N LEU A 267 -12.11 6.81 -1.45
CA LEU A 267 -13.54 6.80 -1.14
C LEU A 267 -13.78 6.72 0.38
N GLU A 268 -12.95 5.94 1.08
CA GLU A 268 -12.96 5.83 2.55
C GLU A 268 -12.54 7.14 3.22
N ALA A 269 -11.48 7.78 2.72
CA ALA A 269 -11.03 9.09 3.21
C ALA A 269 -12.06 10.20 2.97
N ALA A 270 -12.97 10.02 2.00
CA ALA A 270 -14.10 10.92 1.76
C ALA A 270 -15.32 10.63 2.67
N GLY A 271 -15.22 9.65 3.57
CA GLY A 271 -16.26 9.27 4.54
C GLY A 271 -17.22 8.18 4.05
N GLY A 272 -16.94 7.53 2.92
CA GLY A 272 -17.72 6.39 2.43
C GLY A 272 -17.20 5.04 2.91
N SER A 273 -17.96 3.97 2.71
CA SER A 273 -17.46 2.60 2.81
C SER A 273 -17.07 2.11 1.41
N ALA A 274 -15.96 1.37 1.29
CA ALA A 274 -15.48 0.86 0.02
C ALA A 274 -15.14 -0.64 0.05
N ARG A 275 -15.39 -1.32 -1.07
CA ARG A 275 -15.01 -2.71 -1.33
C ARG A 275 -14.35 -2.82 -2.70
N ILE A 276 -13.55 -3.85 -2.90
CA ILE A 276 -12.88 -4.15 -4.17
C ILE A 276 -13.41 -5.49 -4.66
N ALA A 277 -14.07 -5.49 -5.81
CA ALA A 277 -14.57 -6.70 -6.45
C ALA A 277 -13.83 -6.96 -7.76
N VAL A 278 -13.85 -8.20 -8.24
CA VAL A 278 -13.33 -8.53 -9.57
C VAL A 278 -14.48 -8.53 -10.56
N ALA A 279 -14.28 -7.93 -11.74
CA ALA A 279 -15.28 -7.96 -12.80
C ALA A 279 -15.67 -9.41 -13.15
N ASP A 280 -16.96 -9.71 -13.12
CA ASP A 280 -17.49 -10.98 -13.63
C ASP A 280 -17.18 -11.09 -15.13
N ARG A 281 -16.69 -12.25 -15.56
CA ARG A 281 -16.31 -12.53 -16.95
C ARG A 281 -17.52 -12.72 -17.86
#